data_AF-A0A510ISS4-F1
#
_entry.id   AF-A0A510ISS4-F1
#
_cell.length_a   1.000
_cell.length_b   1.000
_cell.length_c   1.000
_cell.angle_alpha   90.00
_cell.angle_beta   90.00
_cell.angle_gamma   90.00
#
_symmetry.space_group_name_H-M   'P 1'
#
loop_
_entity.id
_entity.type
_entity.pdbx_description
1 polymer ?
#
loop_
_entity_poly.entity_id
_entity_poly.type
_entity_poly.pdbx_seq_one_letter_code
_entity_poly.pdbx_strand_id
1 'polypeptide(L)'
;MTNAWMIRAGRGGIYSEDFEKGFAAIGWSQLGDLSQYSSTERLRDEYIKIYGNDKPAATGNALAMILKFRDQITAGDYIVSYNPETRNYLLGVDKGEYLYQPDIIGDYANLRKVEWLGKVSRDQLPQKAKNSLGSTLTLFSLSQETIEAFLTIFEGRTLTPQEDEAAETDSAQLKDETVAQSHELIKDKIAALLPEEMEELVAAILRAMGFKAKVSPKGPDRGVDVIASPDGLGLTQPRIKAEVKHRDGSMGAPAIRGFIGALREGDSGLFVSTGGFTREARYEADRSTFPLTLVDLDDLADLIVSHYENFDLEGRALMPLVRIYWPVD
;
A
#
# COMPACT_ATOMS: atom_id res chain seq x y z
N MET A 1 -20.17 23.55 -0.93
CA MET A 1 -19.06 22.85 -1.61
C MET A 1 -19.10 21.42 -1.14
N THR A 2 -18.92 20.47 -2.05
CA THR A 2 -18.86 19.05 -1.72
C THR A 2 -17.57 18.78 -0.94
N ASN A 3 -17.65 18.07 0.18
CA ASN A 3 -16.46 17.69 0.95
C ASN A 3 -15.82 16.45 0.33
N ALA A 4 -14.57 16.20 0.68
CA ALA A 4 -13.84 15.02 0.25
C ALA A 4 -13.15 14.36 1.45
N TRP A 5 -13.20 13.04 1.51
CA TRP A 5 -12.75 12.26 2.66
C TRP A 5 -11.86 11.10 2.21
N MET A 6 -10.71 10.94 2.84
CA MET A 6 -9.97 9.68 2.79
C MET A 6 -10.57 8.71 3.81
N ILE A 7 -10.81 7.46 3.41
CA ILE A 7 -11.17 6.35 4.30
C ILE A 7 -10.25 5.16 3.98
N ARG A 8 -9.40 4.77 4.93
CA ARG A 8 -8.48 3.63 4.79
C ARG A 8 -9.24 2.31 4.91
N ALA A 9 -9.04 1.42 3.93
CA ALA A 9 -9.62 0.09 3.92
C ALA A 9 -8.85 -0.91 4.83
N GLY A 10 -8.78 -0.60 6.12
CA GLY A 10 -8.01 -1.40 7.08
C GLY A 10 -6.51 -1.11 7.07
N ARG A 11 -5.79 -1.72 8.03
CA ARG A 11 -4.32 -1.62 8.10
C ARG A 11 -3.75 -2.27 6.84
N GLY A 12 -2.86 -1.57 6.13
CA GLY A 12 -2.28 -2.07 4.89
C GLY A 12 -3.26 -2.22 3.71
N GLY A 13 -4.49 -1.71 3.82
CA GLY A 13 -5.48 -1.85 2.74
C GLY A 13 -6.09 -3.26 2.63
N ILE A 14 -6.06 -4.07 3.70
CA ILE A 14 -6.60 -5.45 3.70
C ILE A 14 -8.04 -5.59 3.19
N TYR A 15 -8.85 -4.52 3.27
CA TYR A 15 -10.24 -4.50 2.82
C TYR A 15 -10.43 -3.72 1.51
N SER A 16 -9.35 -3.39 0.79
CA SER A 16 -9.44 -2.58 -0.44
C SER A 16 -10.30 -3.24 -1.51
N GLU A 17 -10.20 -4.56 -1.70
CA GLU A 17 -11.07 -5.30 -2.63
C GLU A 17 -12.53 -5.35 -2.16
N ASP A 18 -12.77 -5.45 -0.84
CA ASP A 18 -14.13 -5.45 -0.29
C ASP A 18 -14.82 -4.10 -0.45
N PHE A 19 -14.06 -3.01 -0.35
CA PHE A 19 -14.60 -1.67 -0.59
C PHE A 19 -15.16 -1.55 -2.01
N GLU A 20 -14.49 -2.12 -3.02
CA GLU A 20 -14.94 -2.10 -4.44
C GLU A 20 -16.35 -2.65 -4.65
N LYS A 21 -16.90 -3.42 -3.70
CA LYS A 21 -18.29 -3.92 -3.70
C LYS A 21 -19.34 -2.83 -3.42
N GLY A 22 -18.95 -1.57 -3.29
CA GLY A 22 -19.85 -0.42 -3.15
C GLY A 22 -19.99 0.12 -1.72
N PHE A 23 -18.98 -0.12 -0.87
CA PHE A 23 -19.00 0.36 0.51
C PHE A 23 -17.66 0.96 0.93
N ALA A 24 -17.73 1.93 1.84
CA ALA A 24 -16.61 2.30 2.69
C ALA A 24 -16.97 1.96 4.14
N ALA A 25 -15.99 1.51 4.92
CA ALA A 25 -16.22 1.02 6.26
C ALA A 25 -15.17 1.53 7.25
N ILE A 26 -15.55 1.62 8.52
CA ILE A 26 -14.62 1.86 9.62
C ILE A 26 -14.71 0.74 10.65
N GLY A 27 -13.65 0.61 11.45
CA GLY A 27 -13.57 -0.36 12.53
C GLY A 27 -14.40 0.00 13.76
N TRP A 28 -13.87 -0.37 14.92
CA TRP A 28 -14.52 -0.22 16.24
C TRP A 28 -15.85 -1.00 16.38
N SER A 29 -15.95 -2.16 15.73
CA SER A 29 -17.18 -2.95 15.67
C SER A 29 -17.71 -3.45 17.02
N GLN A 30 -16.88 -3.45 18.08
CA GLN A 30 -17.34 -3.78 19.44
C GLN A 30 -18.24 -2.68 20.03
N LEU A 31 -18.23 -1.45 19.49
CA LEU A 31 -19.21 -0.41 19.82
C LEU A 31 -20.61 -0.72 19.24
N GLY A 32 -20.74 -1.71 18.37
CA GLY A 32 -21.98 -2.01 17.67
C GLY A 32 -22.37 -0.90 16.69
N ASP A 33 -23.69 -0.73 16.51
CA ASP A 33 -24.28 0.32 15.68
C ASP A 33 -23.98 1.70 16.28
N LEU A 34 -23.24 2.53 15.56
CA LEU A 34 -22.81 3.85 16.01
C LEU A 34 -23.97 4.87 16.08
N SER A 35 -25.10 4.59 15.42
CA SER A 35 -26.30 5.43 15.50
C SER A 35 -26.98 5.39 16.87
N GLN A 36 -26.70 4.36 17.69
CA GLN A 36 -27.28 4.22 19.03
C GLN A 36 -26.75 5.29 20.02
N TYR A 37 -25.62 5.94 19.71
CA TYR A 37 -25.00 6.93 20.59
C TYR A 37 -25.53 8.34 20.29
N SER A 38 -26.50 8.79 21.06
CA SER A 38 -27.15 10.10 20.91
C SER A 38 -26.29 11.31 21.32
N SER A 39 -25.15 11.11 21.99
CA SER A 39 -24.22 12.18 22.36
C SER A 39 -22.76 11.74 22.27
N THR A 40 -21.87 12.71 22.07
CA THR A 40 -20.42 12.51 22.01
C THR A 40 -19.86 11.97 23.32
N GLU A 41 -20.41 12.42 24.45
CA GLU A 41 -20.01 11.98 25.79
C GLU A 41 -20.32 10.50 25.99
N ARG A 42 -21.52 10.05 25.61
CA ARG A 42 -21.91 8.64 25.73
C ARG A 42 -21.05 7.74 24.85
N LEU A 43 -20.76 8.17 23.62
CA LEU A 43 -19.85 7.46 22.72
C LEU A 43 -18.44 7.37 23.33
N ARG A 44 -17.94 8.47 23.91
CA ARG A 44 -16.64 8.51 24.58
C ARG A 44 -16.56 7.55 25.76
N ASP A 45 -17.57 7.55 26.62
CA ASP A 45 -17.60 6.71 27.80
C ASP A 45 -17.62 5.22 27.43
N GLU A 46 -18.43 4.83 26.44
CA GLU A 46 -18.48 3.45 25.97
C GLU A 46 -17.20 3.05 25.23
N TYR A 47 -16.62 3.96 24.44
CA TYR A 47 -15.31 3.75 23.81
C TYR A 47 -14.23 3.46 24.87
N ILE A 48 -14.11 4.31 25.89
CA ILE A 48 -13.09 4.15 26.94
C ILE A 48 -13.30 2.86 27.72
N LYS A 49 -14.56 2.47 27.96
CA LYS A 49 -14.90 1.22 28.64
C LYS A 49 -14.46 -0.02 27.84
N ILE A 50 -14.56 0.01 26.51
CA ILE A 50 -14.22 -1.13 25.64
C ILE A 50 -12.73 -1.16 25.28
N TYR A 51 -12.17 -0.02 24.89
CA TYR A 51 -10.82 0.09 24.31
C TYR A 51 -9.77 0.71 25.24
N GLY A 52 -10.18 1.21 26.40
CA GLY A 52 -9.29 1.92 27.33
C GLY A 52 -9.00 3.36 26.92
N ASN A 53 -8.14 4.03 27.70
CA ASN A 53 -7.73 5.42 27.46
C ASN A 53 -6.25 5.67 27.78
N ASP A 54 -5.40 4.66 27.64
CA ASP A 54 -3.96 4.75 27.97
C ASP A 54 -3.24 5.81 27.13
N LYS A 55 -3.78 6.10 25.93
CA LYS A 55 -3.31 7.14 25.02
C LYS A 55 -4.45 8.13 24.71
N PRO A 56 -4.66 9.17 25.54
CA PRO A 56 -5.79 10.09 25.39
C PRO A 56 -5.90 10.77 24.02
N ALA A 57 -4.76 11.07 23.39
CA ALA A 57 -4.73 11.62 22.03
C ALA A 57 -5.27 10.63 20.98
N ALA A 58 -4.91 9.35 21.09
CA ALA A 58 -5.40 8.30 20.18
C ALA A 58 -6.91 8.07 20.37
N THR A 59 -7.39 8.08 21.62
CA THR A 59 -8.82 8.05 21.93
C THR A 59 -9.56 9.22 21.30
N GLY A 60 -9.02 10.45 21.42
CA GLY A 60 -9.58 11.64 20.79
C GLY A 60 -9.69 11.52 19.27
N ASN A 61 -8.63 11.02 18.62
CA ASN A 61 -8.61 10.80 17.18
C ASN A 61 -9.64 9.74 16.74
N ALA A 62 -9.75 8.63 17.46
CA ALA A 62 -10.73 7.60 17.17
C ALA A 62 -12.17 8.13 17.24
N LEU A 63 -12.51 8.85 18.31
CA LEU A 63 -13.83 9.48 18.47
C LEU A 63 -14.11 10.49 17.36
N ALA A 64 -13.12 11.33 17.00
CA ALA A 64 -13.27 12.28 15.91
C ALA A 64 -13.53 11.59 14.56
N MET A 65 -12.85 10.47 14.26
CA MET A 65 -13.07 9.69 13.05
C MET A 65 -14.46 9.04 13.02
N ILE A 66 -14.90 8.46 14.14
CA ILE A 66 -16.23 7.88 14.29
C ILE A 66 -17.32 8.93 14.02
N LEU A 67 -17.22 10.09 14.66
CA LEU A 67 -18.19 11.17 14.49
C LEU A 67 -18.17 11.74 13.07
N LYS A 68 -16.99 11.91 12.44
CA LYS A 68 -16.90 12.33 11.05
C LYS A 68 -17.62 11.33 10.12
N PHE A 69 -17.32 10.04 10.27
CA PHE A 69 -17.92 8.98 9.45
C PHE A 69 -19.44 8.93 9.59
N ARG A 70 -19.96 9.03 10.82
CA ARG A 70 -21.39 8.93 11.10
C ARG A 70 -22.14 10.21 10.73
N ASP A 71 -21.63 11.37 11.15
CA ASP A 71 -22.39 12.63 11.21
C ASP A 71 -21.99 13.67 10.16
N GLN A 72 -20.73 13.68 9.71
CA GLN A 72 -20.21 14.75 8.83
C GLN A 72 -20.15 14.37 7.36
N ILE A 73 -19.94 13.09 7.05
CA ILE A 73 -20.04 12.60 5.67
C ILE A 73 -21.50 12.64 5.25
N THR A 74 -21.77 13.32 4.15
CA THR A 74 -23.13 13.49 3.60
C THR A 74 -23.22 13.03 2.15
N ALA A 75 -24.45 12.76 1.70
CA ALA A 75 -24.71 12.35 0.33
C ALA A 75 -24.09 13.34 -0.67
N GLY A 76 -23.35 12.81 -1.64
CA GLY A 76 -22.65 13.61 -2.63
C GLY A 76 -21.19 13.91 -2.29
N ASP A 77 -20.75 13.72 -1.04
CA ASP A 77 -19.32 13.88 -0.68
C ASP A 77 -18.45 12.86 -1.41
N TYR A 78 -17.23 13.28 -1.79
CA TYR A 78 -16.27 12.38 -2.39
C TYR A 78 -15.60 11.51 -1.34
N ILE A 79 -15.51 10.21 -1.63
CA ILE A 79 -14.80 9.23 -0.82
C ILE A 79 -13.60 8.73 -1.62
N VAL A 80 -12.44 8.76 -0.99
CA VAL A 80 -11.19 8.21 -1.51
C VAL A 80 -10.71 7.09 -0.60
N SER A 81 -10.29 5.96 -1.16
CA SER A 81 -9.65 4.87 -0.42
C SER A 81 -8.39 4.42 -1.14
N TYR A 82 -7.33 4.08 -0.42
CA TYR A 82 -6.04 3.69 -1.01
C TYR A 82 -5.79 2.19 -0.88
N ASN A 83 -5.35 1.57 -1.97
CA ASN A 83 -4.77 0.24 -1.97
C ASN A 83 -3.23 0.38 -2.10
N PRO A 84 -2.46 0.16 -1.01
CA PRO A 84 -1.00 0.29 -1.03
C PRO A 84 -0.30 -0.68 -1.98
N GLU A 85 -0.82 -1.90 -2.11
CA GLU A 85 -0.25 -2.97 -2.94
C GLU A 85 -0.29 -2.59 -4.42
N THR A 86 -1.44 -2.11 -4.91
CA THR A 86 -1.60 -1.72 -6.31
C THR A 86 -1.31 -0.24 -6.57
N ARG A 87 -1.03 0.53 -5.52
CA ARG A 87 -0.84 1.99 -5.53
C ARG A 87 -1.99 2.77 -6.20
N ASN A 88 -3.19 2.21 -6.17
CA ASN A 88 -4.37 2.86 -6.74
C ASN A 88 -5.25 3.40 -5.63
N TYR A 89 -5.82 4.57 -5.89
CA TYR A 89 -6.90 5.13 -5.10
C TYR A 89 -8.23 4.79 -5.78
N LEU A 90 -9.20 4.33 -5.00
CA LEU A 90 -10.60 4.31 -5.39
C LEU A 90 -11.18 5.71 -5.17
N LEU A 91 -11.83 6.26 -6.19
CA LEU A 91 -12.58 7.50 -6.13
C LEU A 91 -14.07 7.17 -6.22
N GLY A 92 -14.86 7.65 -5.28
CA GLY A 92 -16.29 7.40 -5.22
C GLY A 92 -17.08 8.56 -4.63
N VAL A 93 -18.40 8.40 -4.58
CA VAL A 93 -19.35 9.36 -4.05
C VAL A 93 -20.22 8.69 -2.99
N ASP A 94 -20.32 9.30 -1.81
CA ASP A 94 -21.20 8.82 -0.73
C ASP A 94 -22.67 8.91 -1.15
N LYS A 95 -23.43 7.84 -0.91
CA LYS A 95 -24.88 7.80 -1.21
C LYS A 95 -25.77 8.34 -0.07
N GLY A 96 -25.19 8.75 1.06
CA GLY A 96 -25.94 9.22 2.24
C GLY A 96 -26.50 8.11 3.11
N GLU A 97 -26.17 6.84 2.83
CA GLU A 97 -26.71 5.68 3.52
C GLU A 97 -25.64 5.13 4.50
N TYR A 98 -25.79 5.42 5.79
CA TYR A 98 -25.07 4.73 6.86
C TYR A 98 -25.80 3.42 7.22
N LEU A 99 -25.05 2.33 7.39
CA LEU A 99 -25.56 1.00 7.67
C LEU A 99 -24.71 0.34 8.76
N TYR A 100 -25.37 -0.41 9.64
CA TYR A 100 -24.71 -1.38 10.52
C TYR A 100 -24.98 -2.79 10.01
N GLN A 101 -23.99 -3.40 9.36
CA GLN A 101 -24.08 -4.78 8.84
C GLN A 101 -22.75 -5.50 9.08
N PRO A 102 -22.69 -6.36 10.11
CA PRO A 102 -21.55 -7.26 10.31
C PRO A 102 -21.33 -8.17 9.08
N ASP A 103 -20.11 -8.67 8.93
CA ASP A 103 -19.71 -9.69 7.94
C ASP A 103 -19.69 -9.27 6.45
N ILE A 104 -20.04 -8.02 6.12
CA ILE A 104 -19.95 -7.52 4.73
C ILE A 104 -18.49 -7.17 4.36
N ILE A 105 -17.76 -6.52 5.26
CA ILE A 105 -16.35 -6.12 5.08
C ILE A 105 -15.55 -6.61 6.28
N GLY A 106 -15.10 -7.87 6.23
CA GLY A 106 -14.33 -8.50 7.30
C GLY A 106 -14.88 -8.19 8.69
N ASP A 107 -14.02 -7.64 9.57
CA ASP A 107 -14.40 -7.28 10.93
C ASP A 107 -15.06 -5.89 11.05
N TYR A 108 -15.30 -5.16 9.95
CA TYR A 108 -15.86 -3.81 9.96
C TYR A 108 -17.38 -3.86 9.74
N ALA A 109 -18.14 -3.51 10.78
CA ALA A 109 -19.60 -3.57 10.76
C ALA A 109 -20.28 -2.23 10.43
N ASN A 110 -19.54 -1.12 10.50
CA ASN A 110 -20.05 0.23 10.29
C ASN A 110 -19.71 0.71 8.89
N LEU A 111 -20.73 0.83 8.05
CA LEU A 111 -20.62 0.98 6.60
C LEU A 111 -21.28 2.27 6.12
N ARG A 112 -20.75 2.81 5.03
CA ARG A 112 -21.42 3.78 4.18
C ARG A 112 -21.45 3.25 2.76
N LYS A 113 -22.60 3.39 2.10
CA LYS A 113 -22.75 3.00 0.71
C LYS A 113 -22.10 4.05 -0.20
N VAL A 114 -21.24 3.59 -1.09
CA VAL A 114 -20.44 4.44 -1.98
C VAL A 114 -20.66 3.99 -3.41
N GLU A 115 -20.90 4.94 -4.30
CA GLU A 115 -20.78 4.72 -5.74
C GLU A 115 -19.33 4.97 -6.14
N TRP A 116 -18.59 3.91 -6.40
CA TRP A 116 -17.23 4.02 -6.92
C TRP A 116 -17.26 4.44 -8.38
N LEU A 117 -16.62 5.57 -8.68
CA LEU A 117 -16.49 6.12 -10.03
C LEU A 117 -15.36 5.42 -10.79
N GLY A 118 -14.25 5.12 -10.11
CA GLY A 118 -13.14 4.35 -10.68
C GLY A 118 -11.85 4.48 -9.88
N LYS A 119 -10.74 4.20 -10.55
CA LYS A 119 -9.40 4.15 -9.96
C LYS A 119 -8.51 5.29 -10.48
N VAL A 120 -7.72 5.87 -9.60
CA VAL A 120 -6.68 6.87 -9.91
C VAL A 120 -5.34 6.36 -9.41
N SER A 121 -4.36 6.26 -10.30
CA SER A 121 -3.01 5.83 -9.92
C SER A 121 -2.33 6.88 -9.07
N ARG A 122 -1.70 6.47 -7.96
CA ARG A 122 -0.85 7.34 -7.15
C ARG A 122 0.22 8.01 -8.00
N ASP A 123 0.78 7.30 -8.98
CA ASP A 123 1.91 7.77 -9.78
C ASP A 123 1.57 8.97 -10.66
N GLN A 124 0.28 9.13 -11.00
CA GLN A 124 -0.23 10.26 -11.79
C GLN A 124 -0.52 11.51 -10.95
N LEU A 125 -0.54 11.39 -9.62
CA LEU A 125 -0.81 12.53 -8.72
C LEU A 125 0.41 13.45 -8.60
N PRO A 126 0.18 14.78 -8.47
CA PRO A 126 1.25 15.73 -8.21
C PRO A 126 1.82 15.51 -6.81
N GLN A 127 3.08 15.90 -6.58
CA GLN A 127 3.76 15.59 -5.31
C GLN A 127 3.05 16.22 -4.10
N LYS A 128 2.51 17.43 -4.27
CA LYS A 128 1.72 18.10 -3.23
C LYS A 128 0.49 17.30 -2.79
N ALA A 129 -0.23 16.69 -3.73
CA ALA A 129 -1.35 15.81 -3.40
C ALA A 129 -0.85 14.50 -2.75
N LYS A 130 0.24 13.91 -3.25
CA LYS A 130 0.84 12.71 -2.63
C LYS A 130 1.20 12.92 -1.17
N ASN A 131 1.71 14.11 -0.83
CA ASN A 131 2.09 14.49 0.53
C ASN A 131 0.87 14.66 1.44
N SER A 132 -0.22 15.27 0.96
CA SER A 132 -1.44 15.45 1.76
C SER A 132 -2.17 14.13 2.07
N LEU A 133 -1.93 13.09 1.27
CA LEU A 133 -2.51 11.76 1.40
C LEU A 133 -1.73 10.83 2.35
N GLY A 134 -0.67 11.32 2.99
CA GLY A 134 0.26 10.53 3.81
C GLY A 134 -0.18 10.21 5.24
N SER A 135 -1.28 10.80 5.75
CA SER A 135 -1.70 10.58 7.14
C SER A 135 -2.06 9.11 7.42
N THR A 136 -1.67 8.64 8.61
CA THR A 136 -1.95 7.27 9.10
C THR A 136 -3.35 7.12 9.68
N LEU A 137 -4.11 8.22 9.83
CA LEU A 137 -5.50 8.18 10.29
C LEU A 137 -6.37 7.36 9.33
N THR A 138 -7.32 6.61 9.90
CA THR A 138 -8.31 5.85 9.13
C THR A 138 -9.21 6.78 8.32
N LEU A 139 -9.55 7.94 8.87
CA LEU A 139 -10.44 8.90 8.23
C LEU A 139 -9.97 10.34 8.43
N PHE A 140 -9.81 11.08 7.33
CA PHE A 140 -9.50 12.51 7.37
C PHE A 140 -10.06 13.24 6.15
N SER A 141 -10.22 14.56 6.27
CA SER A 141 -10.70 15.43 5.21
C SER A 141 -9.59 15.72 4.20
N LEU A 142 -9.92 15.76 2.92
CA LEU A 142 -9.03 16.16 1.84
C LEU A 142 -9.24 17.65 1.50
N SER A 143 -8.15 18.33 1.10
CA SER A 143 -8.25 19.70 0.57
C SER A 143 -8.94 19.72 -0.78
N GLN A 144 -9.54 20.87 -1.14
CA GLN A 144 -10.16 21.06 -2.46
C GLN A 144 -9.15 20.81 -3.60
N GLU A 145 -7.93 21.32 -3.47
CA GLU A 145 -6.84 21.08 -4.42
C GLU A 145 -6.52 19.59 -4.60
N THR A 146 -6.54 18.81 -3.51
CA THR A 146 -6.26 17.36 -3.59
C THR A 146 -7.36 16.65 -4.37
N ILE A 147 -8.64 16.91 -4.07
CA ILE A 147 -9.76 16.25 -4.76
C ILE A 147 -9.89 16.72 -6.23
N GLU A 148 -9.58 17.98 -6.54
CA GLU A 148 -9.53 18.48 -7.91
C GLU A 148 -8.47 17.74 -8.74
N ALA A 149 -7.31 17.40 -8.16
CA ALA A 149 -6.31 16.58 -8.82
C ALA A 149 -6.84 15.17 -9.16
N PHE A 150 -7.55 14.52 -8.22
CA PHE A 150 -8.20 13.23 -8.46
C PHE A 150 -9.22 13.32 -9.61
N LEU A 151 -10.11 14.30 -9.57
CA LEU A 151 -11.15 14.48 -10.58
C LEU A 151 -10.55 14.77 -11.96
N THR A 152 -9.51 15.61 -12.03
CA THR A 152 -8.82 15.93 -13.28
C THR A 152 -8.22 14.69 -13.93
N ILE A 153 -7.48 13.88 -13.15
CA ILE A 153 -6.89 12.63 -13.65
C ILE A 153 -7.98 11.63 -14.05
N PHE A 154 -9.03 11.50 -13.23
CA PHE A 154 -10.14 10.59 -13.49
C PHE A 154 -10.91 10.94 -14.77
N GLU A 155 -11.12 12.23 -15.05
CA GLU A 155 -11.72 12.72 -16.30
C GLU A 155 -10.81 12.57 -17.53
N GLY A 156 -9.61 11.97 -17.38
CA GLY A 156 -8.64 11.78 -18.45
C GLY A 156 -7.94 13.07 -18.88
N ARG A 157 -8.02 14.14 -18.06
CA ARG A 157 -7.32 15.39 -18.32
C ARG A 157 -5.90 15.30 -17.78
N THR A 158 -4.93 15.73 -18.58
CA THR A 158 -3.55 15.88 -18.11
C THR A 158 -3.45 17.06 -17.16
N LEU A 159 -2.91 16.82 -15.97
CA LEU A 159 -2.45 17.89 -15.09
C LEU A 159 -1.34 18.66 -15.83
N THR A 160 -1.47 19.98 -15.95
CA THR A 160 -0.35 20.82 -16.36
C THR A 160 0.72 20.71 -15.28
N PRO A 161 1.99 20.42 -15.60
CA PRO A 161 3.08 20.47 -14.63
C PRO A 161 3.16 21.90 -14.12
N GLN A 162 2.66 22.15 -12.90
CA GLN A 162 3.15 23.27 -12.13
C GLN A 162 4.49 22.82 -11.57
N GLU A 163 5.52 23.66 -11.69
CA GLU A 163 6.79 23.46 -11.00
C GLU A 163 6.46 23.15 -9.54
N ASP A 164 6.87 21.97 -9.08
CA ASP A 164 6.77 21.58 -7.68
C ASP A 164 7.65 22.56 -6.90
N GLU A 165 7.09 23.70 -6.47
CA GLU A 165 7.68 24.47 -5.39
C GLU A 165 7.80 23.50 -4.22
N ALA A 166 9.03 23.30 -3.75
CA ALA A 166 9.34 22.46 -2.61
C ALA A 166 8.46 22.89 -1.44
N ALA A 167 7.35 22.19 -1.24
CA ALA A 167 6.45 22.46 -0.14
C ALA A 167 7.25 22.24 1.15
N GLU A 168 7.41 23.30 1.95
CA GLU A 168 7.89 23.18 3.31
C GLU A 168 6.97 22.18 4.04
N THR A 169 7.54 21.02 4.37
CA THR A 169 6.86 20.01 5.17
C THR A 169 6.59 20.61 6.54
N ASP A 170 5.31 20.84 6.85
CA ASP A 170 4.90 21.29 8.17
C ASP A 170 5.40 20.28 9.22
N SER A 171 6.32 20.74 10.07
CA SER A 171 7.27 19.89 10.82
C SER A 171 6.70 19.26 12.09
N ALA A 172 5.38 19.24 12.25
CA ALA A 172 4.69 18.64 13.39
C ALA A 172 4.14 17.23 13.06
N GLN A 173 4.92 16.41 12.35
CA GLN A 173 4.53 15.04 12.00
C GLN A 173 4.71 14.10 13.21
N LEU A 174 3.70 13.27 13.48
CA LEU A 174 3.85 12.13 14.39
C LEU A 174 4.84 11.14 13.79
N LYS A 175 5.71 10.52 14.62
CA LYS A 175 6.73 9.53 14.19
C LYS A 175 6.19 8.52 13.16
N ASP A 176 5.00 7.97 13.42
CA ASP A 176 4.38 6.95 12.56
C ASP A 176 3.99 7.51 11.18
N GLU A 177 3.61 8.79 11.09
CA GLU A 177 3.33 9.46 9.81
C GLU A 177 4.60 9.70 9.02
N THR A 178 5.69 10.13 9.67
CA THR A 178 7.00 10.28 9.01
C THR A 178 7.50 8.94 8.47
N VAL A 179 7.34 7.85 9.23
CA VAL A 179 7.70 6.49 8.77
C VAL A 179 6.84 6.07 7.59
N ALA A 180 5.50 6.19 7.67
CA ALA A 180 4.60 5.83 6.58
C ALA A 180 4.86 6.64 5.31
N GLN A 181 5.09 7.95 5.45
CA GLN A 181 5.45 8.81 4.32
C GLN A 181 6.80 8.42 3.71
N SER A 182 7.82 8.11 4.53
CA SER A 182 9.11 7.64 4.04
C SER A 182 8.96 6.35 3.23
N HIS A 183 8.11 5.43 3.71
CA HIS A 183 7.84 4.18 3.01
C HIS A 183 7.21 4.41 1.62
N GLU A 184 6.21 5.28 1.53
CA GLU A 184 5.62 5.65 0.22
C GLU A 184 6.63 6.31 -0.71
N LEU A 185 7.52 7.17 -0.20
CA LEU A 185 8.57 7.81 -1.01
C LEU A 185 9.59 6.79 -1.56
N ILE A 186 9.90 5.76 -0.79
CA ILE A 186 10.74 4.63 -1.25
C ILE A 186 10.02 3.90 -2.39
N LYS A 187 8.73 3.60 -2.23
CA LYS A 187 7.92 2.98 -3.29
C LYS A 187 7.82 3.84 -4.53
N ASP A 188 7.66 5.17 -4.37
CA ASP A 188 7.65 6.14 -5.48
C ASP A 188 8.98 6.07 -6.26
N LYS A 189 10.13 5.95 -5.58
CA LYS A 189 11.44 5.77 -6.22
C LYS A 189 11.56 4.44 -6.96
N ILE A 190 11.14 3.33 -6.35
CA ILE A 190 11.15 2.00 -6.99
C ILE A 190 10.27 1.99 -8.23
N ALA A 191 9.05 2.56 -8.15
CA ALA A 191 8.12 2.65 -9.27
C ALA A 191 8.70 3.43 -10.46
N ALA A 192 9.57 4.42 -10.21
CA ALA A 192 10.22 5.24 -11.22
C ALA A 192 11.36 4.54 -11.99
N LEU A 193 11.92 3.44 -11.46
CA LEU A 193 13.01 2.69 -12.11
C LEU A 193 12.61 2.08 -13.46
N LEU A 194 13.58 1.92 -14.35
CA LEU A 194 13.44 1.15 -15.59
C LEU A 194 13.37 -0.36 -15.29
N PRO A 195 12.81 -1.19 -16.21
CA PRO A 195 12.73 -2.64 -15.99
C PRO A 195 14.08 -3.31 -15.68
N GLU A 196 15.14 -2.93 -16.40
CA GLU A 196 16.49 -3.48 -16.18
C GLU A 196 17.10 -3.03 -14.84
N GLU A 197 16.78 -1.81 -14.39
CA GLU A 197 17.18 -1.30 -13.08
C GLU A 197 16.45 -2.02 -11.94
N MET A 198 15.20 -2.44 -12.17
CA MET A 198 14.44 -3.26 -11.21
C MET A 198 15.05 -4.65 -11.03
N GLU A 199 15.50 -5.30 -12.12
CA GLU A 199 16.21 -6.58 -12.04
C GLU A 199 17.50 -6.44 -11.23
N GLU A 200 18.28 -5.38 -11.46
CA GLU A 200 19.49 -5.11 -10.69
C GLU A 200 19.19 -4.74 -9.23
N LEU A 201 18.11 -4.01 -8.95
CA LEU A 201 17.67 -3.72 -7.57
C LEU A 201 17.34 -5.02 -6.81
N VAL A 202 16.62 -5.96 -7.43
CA VAL A 202 16.34 -7.27 -6.84
C VAL A 202 17.63 -8.06 -6.58
N ALA A 203 18.58 -8.03 -7.52
CA ALA A 203 19.89 -8.63 -7.32
C ALA A 203 20.65 -7.98 -6.14
N ALA A 204 20.63 -6.64 -6.04
CA ALA A 204 21.27 -5.90 -4.95
C ALA A 204 20.65 -6.23 -3.58
N ILE A 205 19.32 -6.36 -3.48
CA ILE A 205 18.63 -6.82 -2.26
C ILE A 205 19.13 -8.21 -1.86
N LEU A 206 19.17 -9.17 -2.80
CA LEU A 206 19.65 -10.53 -2.51
C LEU A 206 21.13 -10.54 -2.10
N ARG A 207 21.98 -9.68 -2.70
CA ARG A 207 23.38 -9.50 -2.29
C ARG A 207 23.48 -8.96 -0.86
N ALA A 208 22.66 -7.96 -0.51
CA ALA A 208 22.61 -7.38 0.82
C ALA A 208 22.09 -8.35 1.89
N MET A 209 21.30 -9.35 1.49
CA MET A 209 20.87 -10.49 2.33
C MET A 209 21.95 -11.57 2.48
N GLY A 210 23.10 -11.44 1.82
CA GLY A 210 24.24 -12.35 1.94
C GLY A 210 24.38 -13.38 0.82
N PHE A 211 23.50 -13.36 -0.19
CA PHE A 211 23.64 -14.23 -1.36
C PHE A 211 24.65 -13.67 -2.36
N LYS A 212 25.14 -14.54 -3.24
CA LYS A 212 25.81 -14.13 -4.48
C LYS A 212 24.75 -14.13 -5.58
N ALA A 213 24.25 -12.94 -5.92
CA ALA A 213 23.21 -12.73 -6.92
C ALA A 213 23.76 -12.01 -8.17
N LYS A 214 23.18 -12.33 -9.32
CA LYS A 214 23.45 -11.64 -10.59
C LYS A 214 22.19 -11.63 -11.46
N VAL A 215 22.04 -10.58 -12.25
CA VAL A 215 21.06 -10.52 -13.33
C VAL A 215 21.43 -11.54 -14.41
N SER A 216 20.44 -12.29 -14.88
CA SER A 216 20.59 -13.29 -15.94
C SER A 216 20.82 -12.59 -17.28
N PRO A 217 21.67 -13.12 -18.17
CA PRO A 217 21.77 -12.61 -19.53
C PRO A 217 20.43 -12.72 -20.26
N LYS A 218 20.10 -11.73 -21.11
CA LYS A 218 18.95 -11.82 -22.01
C LYS A 218 19.09 -13.04 -22.92
N GLY A 219 18.16 -13.99 -22.81
CA GLY A 219 18.27 -15.28 -23.49
C GLY A 219 17.02 -16.16 -23.39
N PRO A 220 17.05 -17.39 -23.95
CA PRO A 220 15.90 -18.30 -23.97
C PRO A 220 15.54 -18.91 -22.61
N ASP A 221 16.18 -18.48 -21.53
CA ASP A 221 15.78 -18.81 -20.16
C ASP A 221 14.47 -18.08 -19.84
N ARG A 222 13.38 -18.73 -20.21
CA ARG A 222 11.99 -18.25 -20.18
C ARG A 222 11.55 -17.84 -18.75
N GLY A 223 11.87 -16.62 -18.35
CA GLY A 223 11.33 -15.99 -17.13
C GLY A 223 12.22 -16.12 -15.89
N VAL A 224 13.54 -16.10 -16.02
CA VAL A 224 14.45 -15.97 -14.86
C VAL A 224 15.37 -14.78 -15.07
N ASP A 225 15.07 -13.69 -14.37
CA ASP A 225 15.76 -12.40 -14.52
C ASP A 225 16.92 -12.27 -13.52
N VAL A 226 16.82 -12.89 -12.35
CA VAL A 226 17.90 -12.92 -11.35
C VAL A 226 18.14 -14.34 -10.86
N ILE A 227 19.41 -14.70 -10.70
CA ILE A 227 19.80 -15.94 -10.02
C ILE A 227 20.68 -15.64 -8.82
N ALA A 228 20.45 -16.36 -7.73
CA ALA A 228 21.23 -16.21 -6.51
C ALA A 228 21.46 -17.54 -5.81
N SER A 229 22.61 -17.68 -5.16
CA SER A 229 22.94 -18.82 -4.30
C SER A 229 23.99 -18.40 -3.28
N PRO A 230 24.20 -19.14 -2.18
CA PRO A 230 25.24 -18.82 -1.20
C PRO A 230 26.64 -18.73 -1.81
N ASP A 231 26.94 -19.57 -2.81
CA ASP A 231 28.26 -19.63 -3.47
C ASP A 231 28.34 -18.86 -4.80
N GLY A 232 27.21 -18.49 -5.40
CA GLY A 232 27.12 -17.81 -6.71
C GLY A 232 27.31 -18.72 -7.93
N LEU A 233 27.56 -20.00 -7.68
CA LEU A 233 27.76 -21.05 -8.67
C LEU A 233 26.52 -21.96 -8.79
N GLY A 234 25.61 -21.89 -7.82
CA GLY A 234 24.42 -22.74 -7.76
C GLY A 234 24.74 -24.17 -7.33
N LEU A 235 25.88 -24.40 -6.67
CA LEU A 235 26.25 -25.72 -6.16
C LEU A 235 25.64 -25.97 -4.78
N THR A 236 25.36 -24.90 -4.04
CA THR A 236 24.78 -24.91 -2.69
C THR A 236 23.35 -24.39 -2.70
N GLN A 237 22.47 -25.04 -1.95
CA GLN A 237 21.09 -24.59 -1.75
C GLN A 237 21.00 -23.52 -0.63
N PRO A 238 19.99 -22.63 -0.66
CA PRO A 238 18.95 -22.53 -1.69
C PRO A 238 19.48 -21.91 -3.00
N ARG A 239 19.01 -22.44 -4.13
CA ARG A 239 19.23 -21.86 -5.47
C ARG A 239 18.03 -20.99 -5.81
N ILE A 240 18.15 -19.69 -5.61
CA ILE A 240 17.08 -18.74 -5.88
C ILE A 240 17.08 -18.43 -7.39
N LYS A 241 15.91 -18.58 -8.00
CA LYS A 241 15.57 -18.02 -9.30
C LYS A 241 14.49 -16.98 -9.07
N ALA A 242 14.67 -15.79 -9.62
CA ALA A 242 13.68 -14.74 -9.54
C ALA A 242 13.16 -14.32 -10.92
N GLU A 243 11.86 -14.08 -11.01
CA GLU A 243 11.21 -13.40 -12.13
C GLU A 243 10.71 -12.05 -11.65
N VAL A 244 10.97 -10.99 -12.42
CA VAL A 244 10.64 -9.61 -12.08
C VAL A 244 9.63 -9.07 -13.09
N LYS A 245 8.47 -8.64 -12.60
CA LYS A 245 7.45 -7.93 -13.37
C LYS A 245 7.32 -6.50 -12.87
N HIS A 246 7.57 -5.53 -13.76
CA HIS A 246 7.52 -4.12 -13.42
C HIS A 246 6.46 -3.40 -14.26
N ARG A 247 5.53 -2.71 -13.60
CA ARG A 247 4.46 -1.89 -14.21
C ARG A 247 3.40 -2.65 -15.03
N ASP A 248 3.36 -3.99 -14.98
CA ASP A 248 2.44 -4.85 -15.75
C ASP A 248 1.08 -5.12 -15.08
N GLY A 249 0.60 -4.20 -14.22
CA GLY A 249 -0.61 -4.42 -13.42
C GLY A 249 -0.47 -5.59 -12.44
N SER A 250 -1.59 -6.04 -11.86
CA SER A 250 -1.57 -7.12 -10.87
C SER A 250 -1.37 -8.48 -11.54
N MET A 251 -0.51 -9.31 -10.96
CA MET A 251 -0.21 -10.64 -11.50
C MET A 251 -1.25 -11.68 -11.09
N GLY A 252 -1.78 -12.41 -12.09
CA GLY A 252 -2.73 -13.51 -11.88
C GLY A 252 -2.08 -14.90 -11.87
N ALA A 253 -2.86 -15.90 -11.48
CA ALA A 253 -2.45 -17.32 -11.42
C ALA A 253 -1.76 -17.88 -12.69
N PRO A 254 -2.10 -17.47 -13.94
CA PRO A 254 -1.38 -17.96 -15.13
C PRO A 254 0.11 -17.61 -15.14
N ALA A 255 0.49 -16.41 -14.68
CA ALA A 255 1.89 -15.99 -14.62
C ALA A 255 2.68 -16.83 -13.60
N ILE A 256 2.08 -17.04 -12.42
CA ILE A 256 2.68 -17.85 -11.35
C ILE A 256 2.88 -19.30 -11.81
N ARG A 257 1.90 -19.91 -12.48
CA ARG A 257 2.05 -21.27 -13.06
C ARG A 257 3.15 -21.35 -14.11
N GLY A 258 3.26 -20.32 -14.96
CA GLY A 258 4.33 -20.22 -15.95
C GLY A 258 5.70 -20.27 -15.29
N PHE A 259 5.90 -19.48 -14.25
CA PHE A 259 7.14 -19.44 -13.48
C PHE A 259 7.44 -20.74 -12.75
N ILE A 260 6.45 -21.32 -12.06
CA ILE A 260 6.60 -22.64 -11.40
C ILE A 260 7.09 -23.69 -12.40
N GLY A 261 6.59 -23.67 -13.64
CA GLY A 261 7.02 -24.57 -14.71
C GLY A 261 8.49 -24.43 -15.14
N ALA A 262 9.14 -23.31 -14.82
CA ALA A 262 10.56 -23.07 -15.10
C ALA A 262 11.50 -23.52 -13.95
N LEU A 263 10.95 -23.80 -12.76
CA LEU A 263 11.70 -24.28 -11.60
C LEU A 263 12.06 -25.77 -11.72
N ARG A 264 13.18 -26.16 -11.12
CA ARG A 264 13.65 -27.54 -11.04
C ARG A 264 13.83 -27.96 -9.58
N GLU A 265 13.98 -29.26 -9.34
CA GLU A 265 14.31 -29.78 -8.02
C GLU A 265 15.55 -29.08 -7.42
N GLY A 266 15.41 -28.60 -6.18
CA GLY A 266 16.43 -27.82 -5.48
C GLY A 266 16.42 -26.31 -5.77
N ASP A 267 15.60 -25.82 -6.71
CA ASP A 267 15.35 -24.39 -6.88
C ASP A 267 14.34 -23.86 -5.85
N SER A 268 14.53 -22.61 -5.45
CA SER A 268 13.56 -21.78 -4.75
C SER A 268 13.17 -20.62 -5.66
N GLY A 269 11.88 -20.40 -5.83
CA GLY A 269 11.34 -19.32 -6.65
C GLY A 269 11.14 -18.04 -5.85
N LEU A 270 11.42 -16.91 -6.49
CA LEU A 270 11.09 -15.58 -6.01
C LEU A 270 10.37 -14.81 -7.13
N PHE A 271 9.06 -14.61 -7.02
CA PHE A 271 8.32 -13.86 -8.03
C PHE A 271 8.09 -12.43 -7.51
N VAL A 272 8.65 -11.44 -8.21
CA VAL A 272 8.59 -10.03 -7.84
C VAL A 272 7.61 -9.30 -8.76
N SER A 273 6.65 -8.56 -8.21
CA SER A 273 5.76 -7.69 -9.00
C SER A 273 5.52 -6.34 -8.33
N THR A 274 5.80 -5.25 -9.04
CA THR A 274 5.46 -3.89 -8.54
C THR A 274 4.00 -3.51 -8.70
N GLY A 275 3.20 -4.33 -9.41
CA GLY A 275 1.75 -4.15 -9.57
C GLY A 275 0.89 -5.00 -8.63
N GLY A 276 1.51 -5.78 -7.73
CA GLY A 276 0.82 -6.67 -6.79
C GLY A 276 0.40 -8.01 -7.40
N PHE A 277 -0.41 -8.77 -6.64
CA PHE A 277 -0.84 -10.12 -6.97
C PHE A 277 -2.33 -10.34 -6.69
N THR A 278 -3.05 -11.02 -7.58
CA THR A 278 -4.43 -11.40 -7.30
C THR A 278 -4.50 -12.50 -6.24
N ARG A 279 -5.66 -12.65 -5.59
CA ARG A 279 -5.90 -13.73 -4.63
C ARG A 279 -5.64 -15.12 -5.20
N GLU A 280 -5.99 -15.34 -6.48
CA GLU A 280 -5.74 -16.59 -7.17
C GLU A 280 -4.24 -16.81 -7.41
N ALA A 281 -3.46 -15.75 -7.66
CA ALA A 281 -2.01 -15.85 -7.80
C ALA A 281 -1.34 -16.25 -6.48
N ARG A 282 -1.77 -15.64 -5.37
CA ARG A 282 -1.31 -16.01 -4.01
C ARG A 282 -1.68 -17.46 -3.69
N TYR A 283 -2.92 -17.85 -3.93
CA TYR A 283 -3.38 -19.23 -3.74
C TYR A 283 -2.60 -20.23 -4.58
N GLU A 284 -2.22 -19.88 -5.81
CA GLU A 284 -1.40 -20.71 -6.69
C GLU A 284 0.04 -20.86 -6.19
N ALA A 285 0.63 -19.80 -5.64
CA ALA A 285 1.95 -19.86 -5.04
C ALA A 285 1.97 -20.74 -3.77
N ASP A 286 0.97 -20.62 -2.90
CA ASP A 286 0.86 -21.38 -1.64
C ASP A 286 0.81 -22.90 -1.85
N ARG A 287 0.27 -23.35 -2.98
CA ARG A 287 0.15 -24.76 -3.37
C ARG A 287 1.30 -25.26 -4.25
N SER A 288 2.31 -24.44 -4.50
CA SER A 288 3.48 -24.81 -5.27
C SER A 288 4.20 -26.01 -4.63
N THR A 289 4.67 -26.94 -5.46
CA THR A 289 5.51 -28.06 -5.01
C THR A 289 6.95 -27.62 -4.72
N PHE A 290 7.38 -26.48 -5.26
CA PHE A 290 8.67 -25.86 -4.98
C PHE A 290 8.50 -24.71 -3.98
N PRO A 291 9.49 -24.43 -3.10
CA PRO A 291 9.47 -23.21 -2.29
C PRO A 291 9.36 -21.98 -3.20
N LEU A 292 8.31 -21.19 -3.03
CA LEU A 292 8.03 -20.01 -3.82
C LEU A 292 7.55 -18.88 -2.92
N THR A 293 8.20 -17.73 -3.02
CA THR A 293 7.78 -16.49 -2.34
C THR A 293 7.34 -15.47 -3.39
N LEU A 294 6.20 -14.84 -3.15
CA LEU A 294 5.75 -13.66 -3.88
C LEU A 294 6.23 -12.42 -3.12
N VAL A 295 6.77 -11.44 -3.83
CA VAL A 295 7.25 -10.17 -3.26
C VAL A 295 6.63 -9.04 -4.04
N ASP A 296 5.78 -8.26 -3.39
CA ASP A 296 5.17 -7.07 -3.98
C ASP A 296 5.99 -5.80 -3.67
N LEU A 297 5.45 -4.64 -4.04
CA LEU A 297 6.15 -3.37 -3.88
C LEU A 297 6.31 -2.96 -2.40
N ASP A 298 5.35 -3.30 -1.54
CA ASP A 298 5.46 -3.04 -0.11
C ASP A 298 6.58 -3.91 0.47
N ASP A 299 6.60 -5.21 0.12
CA ASP A 299 7.67 -6.13 0.54
C ASP A 299 9.06 -5.64 0.08
N LEU A 300 9.19 -5.14 -1.16
CA LEU A 300 10.45 -4.59 -1.66
C LEU A 300 10.94 -3.39 -0.84
N ALA A 301 10.05 -2.46 -0.51
CA ALA A 301 10.40 -1.29 0.29
C ALA A 301 10.86 -1.69 1.70
N ASP A 302 10.19 -2.65 2.33
CA ASP A 302 10.60 -3.22 3.62
C ASP A 302 11.95 -3.94 3.55
N LEU A 303 12.19 -4.74 2.50
CA LEU A 303 13.46 -5.43 2.28
C LEU A 303 14.62 -4.43 2.07
N ILE A 304 14.39 -3.36 1.31
CA ILE A 304 15.38 -2.29 1.11
C ILE A 304 15.72 -1.68 2.46
N VAL A 305 14.74 -1.21 3.23
CA VAL A 305 14.99 -0.56 4.54
C VAL A 305 15.74 -1.49 5.49
N SER A 306 15.35 -2.77 5.53
CA SER A 306 15.93 -3.77 6.43
C SER A 306 17.40 -4.10 6.09
N HIS A 307 17.77 -4.06 4.81
CA HIS A 307 19.08 -4.48 4.34
C HIS A 307 19.96 -3.35 3.79
N TYR A 308 19.48 -2.10 3.78
CA TYR A 308 20.12 -0.97 3.10
C TYR A 308 21.58 -0.74 3.50
N GLU A 309 21.94 -0.98 4.77
CA GLU A 309 23.32 -0.82 5.23
C GLU A 309 24.30 -1.77 4.52
N ASN A 310 23.81 -2.91 4.05
CA ASN A 310 24.60 -3.92 3.35
C ASN A 310 24.48 -3.80 1.82
N PHE A 311 23.78 -2.79 1.30
CA PHE A 311 23.72 -2.55 -0.14
C PHE A 311 25.12 -2.20 -0.68
N ASP A 312 25.43 -2.76 -1.85
CA ASP A 312 26.60 -2.40 -2.65
C ASP A 312 26.42 -1.04 -3.35
N LEU A 313 27.44 -0.66 -4.13
CA LEU A 313 27.47 0.63 -4.80
C LEU A 313 26.37 0.76 -5.84
N GLU A 314 26.11 -0.31 -6.60
CA GLU A 314 25.05 -0.37 -7.61
C GLU A 314 23.67 -0.20 -6.96
N GLY A 315 23.37 -0.96 -5.89
CA GLY A 315 22.11 -0.84 -5.16
C GLY A 315 21.91 0.55 -4.54
N ARG A 316 22.95 1.15 -3.95
CA ARG A 316 22.89 2.51 -3.38
C ARG A 316 22.74 3.59 -4.45
N ALA A 317 23.26 3.37 -5.66
CA ALA A 317 23.07 4.28 -6.79
C ALA A 317 21.63 4.27 -7.28
N LEU A 318 20.99 3.10 -7.33
CA LEU A 318 19.57 2.95 -7.67
C LEU A 318 18.66 3.52 -6.59
N MET A 319 18.96 3.25 -5.32
CA MET A 319 18.16 3.65 -4.16
C MET A 319 18.97 4.49 -3.17
N PRO A 320 19.26 5.76 -3.45
CA PRO A 320 19.98 6.62 -2.53
C PRO A 320 19.08 7.02 -1.35
N LEU A 321 19.28 6.36 -0.22
CA LEU A 321 18.61 6.61 1.07
C LEU A 321 19.59 7.10 2.13
N VAL A 322 19.06 7.85 3.10
CA VAL A 322 19.79 8.33 4.29
C VAL A 322 19.08 7.86 5.55
N ARG A 323 19.86 7.50 6.57
CA ARG A 323 19.31 7.07 7.86
C ARG A 323 19.01 8.28 8.73
N ILE A 324 17.79 8.34 9.28
CA ILE A 324 17.37 9.36 10.24
C ILE A 324 17.28 8.70 11.63
N TYR A 325 17.90 9.33 12.63
CA TYR A 325 17.80 8.90 14.03
C TYR A 325 16.76 9.74 14.76
N TRP A 326 15.88 9.08 15.50
CA TRP A 326 14.81 9.74 16.26
C TRP A 326 14.91 9.34 17.74
N PRO A 327 14.84 10.28 18.70
CA PRO A 327 14.87 9.95 20.12
C PRO A 327 13.63 9.11 20.50
N VAL A 328 13.85 7.99 21.16
CA VAL A 328 12.76 7.21 21.78
C VAL A 328 12.60 7.68 23.21
N ASP A 329 11.37 8.03 23.60
CA ASP A 329 11.00 8.33 24.99
C ASP A 329 10.97 7.04 25.84
#